data_AF-N9DCK0-F1
#
_entry.id   AF-N9DCK0-F1
#
_cell.length_a   1.000
_cell.length_b   1.000
_cell.length_c   1.000
_cell.angle_alpha   90.00
_cell.angle_beta   90.00
_cell.angle_gamma   90.00
#
_symmetry.space_group_name_H-M   'P 1'
#
loop_
_entity.id
_entity.type
_entity.pdbx_description
1 polymer ?
#
loop_
_entity_poly.entity_id
_entity_poly.type
_entity_poly.pdbx_seq_one_letter_code
_entity_poly.pdbx_strand_id
1 'polypeptide(L)' 'MKHQPPFPAPAGYRWVFCKSFKHWRSGKDVYPKTAECFCFLVRT' A
#
# COMPACT_ATOMS: atom_id res chain seq x y z
N MET A 1 -12.52 5.76 -4.39
CA MET A 1 -11.59 5.32 -5.45
C MET A 1 -11.50 3.81 -5.43
N LYS A 2 -11.83 3.13 -6.53
CA LYS A 2 -11.55 1.69 -6.69
C LYS A 2 -10.15 1.56 -7.27
N HIS A 3 -9.14 1.40 -6.42
CA HIS A 3 -7.79 1.08 -6.90
C HIS A 3 -7.80 -0.39 -7.32
N GLN A 4 -7.72 -0.64 -8.62
CA GLN A 4 -7.64 -1.99 -9.15
C GLN A 4 -6.18 -2.44 -9.13
N PRO A 5 -5.87 -3.60 -8.52
CA PRO A 5 -4.51 -4.09 -8.53
C PRO A 5 -4.09 -4.43 -9.97
N PRO A 6 -2.80 -4.28 -10.31
CA PRO A 6 -2.30 -4.59 -11.65
C PRO A 6 -2.43 -6.07 -12.00
N PHE A 7 -2.53 -6.95 -11.00
CA PHE A 7 -2.72 -8.40 -11.14
C PHE A 7 -3.35 -8.99 -9.85
N PRO A 8 -3.96 -10.19 -9.93
CA PRO A 8 -4.46 -10.89 -8.74
C PRO A 8 -3.37 -11.09 -7.69
N ALA A 9 -3.73 -11.01 -6.41
CA ALA A 9 -2.78 -11.32 -5.33
C ALA A 9 -2.44 -12.83 -5.36
N PRO A 10 -1.16 -13.22 -5.14
CA PRO A 10 -0.80 -14.62 -4.93
C PRO A 10 -1.53 -15.24 -3.73
N ALA A 11 -1.61 -16.57 -3.68
CA ALA A 11 -2.21 -17.29 -2.56
C ALA A 11 -1.51 -16.95 -1.23
N GLY A 12 -2.30 -16.62 -0.20
CA GLY A 12 -1.79 -16.21 1.10
C GLY A 12 -1.33 -14.74 1.18
N TYR A 13 -1.63 -13.93 0.16
CA TYR A 13 -1.35 -12.50 0.16
C TYR A 13 -2.59 -11.69 -0.20
N ARG A 14 -2.55 -10.40 0.16
CA ARG A 14 -3.56 -9.41 -0.23
C ARG A 14 -2.92 -8.07 -0.56
N TRP A 15 -3.56 -7.34 -1.46
CA TRP A 15 -3.20 -5.95 -1.76
C TRP A 15 -3.82 -5.00 -0.73
N VAL A 16 -3.01 -4.06 -0.24
CA VAL A 16 -3.43 -2.99 0.65
C VAL A 16 -3.07 -1.66 0.00
N PHE A 17 -4.06 -0.78 -0.14
CA PHE A 17 -3.90 0.57 -0.68
C PHE A 17 -4.10 1.60 0.44
N CYS A 18 -3.20 2.56 0.56
CA CYS A 18 -3.33 3.65 1.55
C CYS A 18 -2.77 4.98 1.04
N LYS A 19 -3.37 6.09 1.48
CA LYS A 19 -2.91 7.45 1.12
C LYS A 19 -1.65 7.87 1.87
N SER A 20 -1.40 7.27 3.02
CA SER A 20 -0.19 7.45 3.82
C SER A 20 0.01 6.26 4.75
N PHE A 21 1.21 6.13 5.30
CA PHE A 21 1.51 5.17 6.37
C PHE A 21 2.56 5.73 7.32
N LYS A 22 2.53 5.26 8.56
CA LYS A 22 3.54 5.62 9.56
C LYS A 22 4.78 4.74 9.38
N HIS A 23 5.92 5.36 9.11
CA HIS A 23 7.17 4.64 8.95
C HIS A 23 7.68 4.13 10.31
N TRP A 24 7.87 2.83 10.43
CA TRP A 24 8.17 2.17 11.71
C TRP A 24 9.46 2.68 12.38
N ARG A 25 10.49 3.01 11.61
CA ARG A 25 11.80 3.43 12.16
C ARG A 25 11.82 4.91 12.55
N SER A 26 11.17 5.79 11.79
CA SER A 26 11.23 7.24 12.03
C SER A 26 10.01 7.80 12.76
N GLY A 27 8.92 7.03 12.85
CA GLY A 27 7.65 7.47 13.42
C GLY A 27 6.88 8.50 12.59
N LYS A 28 7.43 8.93 11.45
CA LYS A 28 6.83 9.96 10.57
C LYS A 28 5.82 9.34 9.63
N ASP A 29 4.78 10.11 9.31
CA ASP A 29 3.85 9.76 8.25
C ASP A 29 4.48 10.03 6.88
N VAL A 30 4.43 9.02 6.02
CA VAL A 30 4.95 9.08 4.65
C VAL A 30 3.78 9.22 3.70
N TYR A 31 3.90 10.18 2.79
CA TYR A 31 2.93 10.50 1.74
C TYR A 31 3.53 10.23 0.37
N PRO A 32 2.75 9.75 -0.61
CA PRO A 32 3.24 9.54 -1.97
C PRO A 32 3.54 10.90 -2.62
N LYS A 33 4.67 11.00 -3.33
CA LYS A 33 5.13 12.27 -3.92
C LYS A 33 4.49 12.57 -5.28
N THR A 34 4.30 11.54 -6.09
CA THR A 34 3.83 11.65 -7.48
C THR A 34 2.63 10.73 -7.78
N ALA A 35 2.28 9.84 -6.86
CA ALA A 35 1.22 8.87 -7.00
C ALA A 35 0.03 9.21 -6.07
N GLU A 36 -1.14 8.66 -6.37
CA GLU A 36 -2.36 8.89 -5.58
C GLU A 36 -2.35 8.12 -4.24
N CYS A 37 -1.77 6.92 -4.22
CA CYS A 37 -1.67 6.07 -3.03
C CYS A 37 -0.46 5.14 -3.10
N PHE A 38 -0.10 4.57 -1.94
CA PHE A 38 0.79 3.41 -1.87
C PHE A 38 0.01 2.13 -2.14
N CYS A 39 0.71 1.13 -2.67
CA CYS A 39 0.20 -0.21 -2.90
C CYS A 39 1.18 -1.23 -2.32
N PHE A 40 0.75 -2.04 -1.36
CA PHE A 40 1.56 -3.04 -0.69
C PHE A 40 0.97 -4.44 -0.85
N LEU A 41 1.83 -5.42 -1.13
CA LEU A 41 1.48 -6.83 -1.05
C LEU A 41 1.80 -7.32 0.37
N VAL A 42 0.77 -7.73 1.11
CA VAL A 42 0.89 -8.12 2.52
C VAL A 42 0.44 -9.57 2.67
N ARG A 43 1.18 -10.36 3.47
CA ARG A 43 0.78 -11.73 3.80
C ARG A 43 -0.49 -11.72 4.65
N THR A 44 -1.45 -12.56 4.30
CA THR A 44 -2.68 -12.79 5.09
C THR A 44 -2.41 -13.68 6.28
#